data_AF-X1H7H5-F1
#
_entry.id   AF-X1H7H5-F1
#
_cell.length_a   1.000
_cell.length_b   1.000
_cell.length_c   1.000
_cell.angle_alpha   90.00
_cell.angle_beta   90.00
_cell.angle_gamma   90.00
#
_symmetry.space_group_name_H-M   'P 1'
#
loop_
_entity.id
_entity.type
_entity.pdbx_description
1 polymer ?
#
loop_
_entity_poly.entity_id
_entity_poly.type
_entity_poly.pdbx_seq_one_letter_code
_entity_poly.pdbx_strand_id
1 'polypeptide(L)'
;MPTPSSELEVRFENISEGKVERETFDLVTLSVGIAPRKDSWDLARILGINLADYGFFDTKEPFNSAETNVEGILLAGTCQGPKDIPDSIAHGIAAAERVMEVLEKCQ
;
A
#
# COMPACT_ATOMS: atom_id res chain seq x y z
N MET A 1 14.00 32.08 7.83
CA MET A 1 15.22 32.57 7.16
C MET A 1 15.93 31.37 6.59
N PRO A 2 16.45 31.40 5.35
CA PRO A 2 17.32 30.34 4.89
C PRO A 2 18.65 30.43 5.66
N THR A 3 19.06 29.34 6.30
CA THR A 3 20.36 29.24 6.96
C THR A 3 21.47 29.17 5.90
N PRO A 4 22.66 29.74 6.15
CA PRO A 4 23.75 29.79 5.17
C PRO A 4 24.62 28.52 5.12
N SER A 5 24.31 27.48 5.90
CA SER A 5 25.03 26.20 5.93
C SER A 5 24.27 25.13 5.16
N SER A 6 24.99 24.12 4.65
CA SER A 6 24.44 22.90 4.02
C SER A 6 23.62 22.01 4.97
N GLU A 7 23.24 22.53 6.12
CA GLU A 7 22.59 21.80 7.22
C GLU A 7 21.07 22.01 7.13
N LEU A 8 20.33 20.95 7.44
CA LEU A 8 18.88 20.90 7.43
C LEU A 8 18.35 21.05 8.85
N GLU A 9 17.51 22.06 9.10
CA GLU A 9 16.83 22.22 10.39
C GLU A 9 15.51 21.43 10.40
N VAL A 10 15.35 20.53 11.36
CA VAL A 10 14.10 19.80 11.61
C VAL A 10 13.45 20.34 12.87
N ARG A 11 12.19 20.75 12.74
CA ARG A 11 11.34 21.16 13.86
C ARG A 11 10.39 20.02 14.23
N PHE A 12 10.44 19.58 15.48
CA PHE A 12 9.57 18.50 15.98
C PHE A 12 9.14 18.79 17.42
N GLU A 13 8.10 18.08 17.87
CA GLU A 13 7.68 18.09 19.27
C GLU A 13 8.33 16.91 19.99
N ASN A 14 9.05 17.20 21.07
CA ASN A 14 9.50 16.20 22.00
C ASN A 14 8.34 15.86 22.95
N ILE A 15 7.64 14.76 22.67
CA ILE A 15 6.40 14.37 23.34
C ILE A 15 6.62 14.10 24.84
N SER A 16 7.81 13.61 25.24
CA SER A 16 8.09 13.33 26.66
C SER A 16 8.28 14.60 27.48
N GLU A 17 8.73 15.69 26.85
CA GLU A 17 8.95 16.99 27.50
C GLU A 17 7.84 18.01 27.24
N GLY A 18 6.95 17.76 26.27
CA GLY A 18 5.90 18.69 25.84
C GLY A 18 6.45 19.98 25.24
N LYS A 19 7.62 19.92 24.60
CA LYS A 19 8.32 21.09 24.03
C LYS A 19 8.52 20.93 22.54
N VAL A 20 8.46 22.06 21.83
CA VAL A 20 8.83 22.15 20.42
C VAL A 20 10.32 22.46 20.34
N GLU A 21 11.07 21.58 19.70
CA GLU A 21 12.52 21.67 19.53
C GLU A 21 12.88 21.91 18.05
N ARG A 22 14.10 22.39 17.82
CA ARG A 22 14.70 22.58 16.50
C ARG A 22 16.12 22.05 16.55
N GLU A 23 16.44 21.12 15.67
CA GLU A 23 17.78 20.53 15.56
C GLU A 23 18.27 20.56 14.12
N THR A 24 19.58 20.72 13.94
CA THR A 24 20.25 20.76 12.65
C THR A 24 20.93 19.42 12.34
N PHE A 25 20.75 18.93 11.12
CA PHE A 25 21.30 17.66 10.63
C PHE A 25 21.98 17.83 9.27
N ASP A 26 23.01 17.03 8.99
CA ASP A 26 23.64 16.99 7.67
C ASP A 26 22.78 16.29 6.62
N LEU A 27 21.90 15.36 7.05
CA LEU A 27 21.03 14.58 6.17
C LEU A 27 19.70 14.27 6.88
N VAL A 28 18.61 14.41 6.13
CA VAL A 28 17.26 14.01 6.56
C VAL A 28 16.69 13.02 5.55
N THR A 29 16.39 11.81 6.01
CA THR A 29 15.77 10.76 5.19
C THR A 29 14.26 10.75 5.41
N LEU A 30 13.49 10.82 4.32
CA LEU A 30 12.04 10.70 4.37
C LEU A 30 11.61 9.25 4.18
N SER A 31 11.09 8.64 5.24
CA SER A 31 10.45 7.32 5.19
C SER A 31 9.06 7.43 4.55
N VAL A 32 9.04 7.56 3.22
CA VAL A 32 7.80 7.73 2.45
C VAL A 32 6.91 6.49 2.53
N GLY A 33 5.59 6.72 2.59
CA GLY A 33 4.60 5.64 2.59
C GLY A 33 4.41 4.99 1.21
N ILE A 34 3.62 3.92 1.18
CA ILE A 34 3.21 3.24 -0.04
C ILE A 34 1.93 3.91 -0.57
N ALA A 35 1.94 4.29 -1.85
CA ALA A 35 0.78 4.81 -2.58
C ALA A 35 0.41 3.85 -3.71
N PRO A 36 -0.85 3.84 -4.17
CA PRO A 36 -1.24 3.02 -5.31
C PRO A 36 -0.51 3.46 -6.59
N ARG A 37 -0.48 2.56 -7.57
CA ARG A 37 0.08 2.85 -8.89
C ARG A 37 -0.73 3.96 -9.56
N LYS A 38 -0.06 4.85 -10.30
CA LYS A 38 -0.69 6.06 -10.91
C LYS A 38 -1.85 5.75 -11.85
N ASP A 39 -1.84 4.57 -12.46
CA ASP A 39 -2.79 4.05 -13.45
C ASP A 39 -3.72 2.98 -12.85
N SER A 40 -3.84 2.89 -11.52
CA SER A 40 -4.75 1.92 -10.87
C SER A 40 -6.19 2.08 -11.35
N TRP A 41 -6.63 3.31 -11.61
CA TRP A 41 -7.96 3.63 -12.16
C TRP A 41 -8.18 3.09 -13.57
N ASP A 42 -7.20 3.25 -14.45
CA ASP A 42 -7.30 2.75 -15.83
C ASP A 42 -7.32 1.22 -15.82
N LEU A 43 -6.49 0.59 -14.99
CA LEU A 43 -6.47 -0.86 -14.85
C LEU A 43 -7.77 -1.39 -14.25
N ALA A 44 -8.30 -0.74 -13.21
CA ALA A 44 -9.59 -1.07 -12.61
C ALA A 44 -10.71 -1.03 -13.66
N ARG A 45 -10.72 0.00 -14.51
CA ARG A 45 -11.69 0.15 -15.61
C ARG A 45 -11.55 -0.95 -16.67
N ILE A 46 -10.32 -1.32 -17.04
CA ILE A 46 -10.07 -2.39 -18.02
C ILE A 46 -10.54 -3.75 -17.47
N LEU A 47 -10.28 -4.02 -16.20
CA LEU A 47 -10.61 -5.29 -15.55
C LEU A 47 -12.06 -5.34 -15.02
N GLY A 48 -12.75 -4.20 -14.92
CA GLY A 48 -14.09 -4.10 -14.34
C GLY A 48 -14.11 -4.29 -12.82
N ILE A 49 -12.99 -4.05 -12.14
CA ILE A 49 -12.87 -4.22 -10.68
C ILE A 49 -12.98 -2.89 -9.93
N ASN A 50 -13.40 -2.97 -8.67
CA ASN A 50 -13.57 -1.81 -7.81
C ASN A 50 -12.22 -1.33 -7.23
N LEU A 51 -12.18 -0.04 -6.87
CA LEU A 51 -11.13 0.55 -6.06
C LEU A 51 -11.66 0.81 -4.65
N ALA A 52 -10.82 0.53 -3.66
CA ALA A 52 -11.02 0.93 -2.28
C ALA A 52 -10.61 2.40 -2.08
N ASP A 53 -10.69 2.86 -0.84
CA ASP A 53 -10.22 4.18 -0.46
C ASP A 53 -8.75 4.40 -0.87
N TYR A 54 -8.42 5.66 -1.14
CA TYR A 54 -7.08 6.11 -1.53
C TYR A 54 -6.54 5.54 -2.85
N GLY A 55 -7.33 4.76 -3.60
CA GLY A 55 -7.01 4.32 -4.97
C GLY A 55 -6.32 2.96 -5.10
N PHE A 56 -6.34 2.15 -4.04
CA PHE A 56 -5.94 0.72 -4.09
C PHE A 56 -7.08 -0.15 -4.63
N PHE A 57 -6.81 -1.38 -5.03
CA PHE A 57 -7.85 -2.30 -5.48
C PHE A 57 -8.68 -2.84 -4.31
N ASP A 58 -10.00 -2.89 -4.51
CA ASP A 58 -10.95 -3.34 -3.50
C ASP A 58 -11.05 -4.85 -3.46
N THR A 59 -11.32 -5.39 -2.26
CA THR A 59 -11.61 -6.81 -2.08
C THR A 59 -13.12 -7.02 -2.01
N LYS A 60 -13.56 -8.21 -2.43
CA LYS A 60 -14.97 -8.59 -2.41
C LYS A 60 -15.56 -8.54 -1.00
N GLU A 61 -14.79 -8.97 -0.01
CA GLU A 61 -15.20 -9.05 1.38
C GLU A 61 -14.03 -8.66 2.32
N PRO A 62 -14.29 -8.10 3.51
CA PRO A 62 -13.23 -7.67 4.44
C PRO A 62 -12.31 -8.78 4.93
N PHE A 63 -12.83 -10.02 4.96
CA PHE A 63 -12.11 -11.19 5.49
C PHE A 63 -11.54 -12.09 4.38
N ASN A 64 -11.88 -11.82 3.11
CA ASN A 64 -11.38 -12.56 1.95
C ASN A 64 -10.44 -11.64 1.15
N SER A 65 -9.15 -11.79 1.41
CA SER A 65 -8.14 -10.79 1.07
C SER A 65 -7.70 -10.79 -0.40
N ALA A 66 -8.03 -11.83 -1.18
CA ALA A 66 -7.54 -11.98 -2.56
C ALA A 66 -8.61 -11.81 -3.64
N GLU A 67 -9.91 -11.96 -3.34
CA GLU A 67 -10.95 -11.88 -4.37
C GLU A 67 -11.40 -10.45 -4.63
N THR A 68 -11.69 -10.13 -5.90
CA THR A 68 -12.34 -8.87 -6.30
C THR A 68 -13.85 -9.06 -6.48
N ASN A 69 -14.55 -7.98 -6.83
CA ASN A 69 -15.96 -8.04 -7.25
C ASN A 69 -16.19 -8.84 -8.55
N VAL A 70 -15.13 -9.17 -9.30
CA VAL A 70 -15.22 -9.97 -10.54
C VAL A 70 -14.66 -11.36 -10.28
N GLU A 71 -15.47 -12.38 -10.52
CA GLU A 71 -15.04 -13.77 -10.39
C GLU A 71 -13.89 -14.10 -11.38
N GLY A 72 -12.86 -14.79 -10.90
CA GLY A 72 -11.67 -15.10 -11.68
C GLY A 72 -10.61 -13.98 -11.72
N ILE A 73 -10.88 -12.81 -11.14
CA ILE A 73 -9.88 -11.74 -10.96
C ILE A 73 -9.51 -11.64 -9.48
N LEU A 74 -8.22 -11.81 -9.19
CA LEU A 74 -7.68 -11.82 -7.83
C LEU A 74 -6.56 -10.79 -7.66
N LEU A 75 -6.34 -10.40 -6.40
CA LEU A 75 -5.32 -9.46 -5.96
C LEU A 75 -4.20 -10.19 -5.23
N ALA A 76 -2.97 -9.69 -5.38
CA ALA A 76 -1.80 -10.16 -4.65
C ALA A 76 -0.82 -9.01 -4.38
N GLY A 77 -0.30 -8.95 -3.15
CA GLY A 77 0.71 -8.00 -2.72
C GLY A 77 0.16 -6.59 -2.47
N THR A 78 1.01 -5.58 -2.72
CA THR A 78 0.75 -4.19 -2.32
C THR A 78 -0.29 -3.46 -3.18
N CYS A 79 -0.78 -4.08 -4.26
CA CYS A 79 -1.83 -3.51 -5.10
C CYS A 79 -3.17 -3.33 -4.36
N GLN A 80 -3.40 -4.14 -3.33
CA GLN A 80 -4.56 -4.04 -2.42
C GLN A 80 -4.34 -3.05 -1.27
N GLY A 81 -3.08 -2.67 -0.98
CA GLY A 81 -2.75 -1.79 0.14
C GLY A 81 -1.35 -2.03 0.68
N PRO A 82 -0.81 -1.13 1.53
CA PRO A 82 0.52 -1.26 2.13
C PRO A 82 0.68 -2.58 2.89
N LYS A 83 1.73 -3.33 2.58
CA LYS A 83 2.09 -4.62 3.21
C LYS A 83 3.60 -4.77 3.26
N ASP A 84 4.07 -5.62 4.17
CA ASP A 84 5.46 -6.05 4.16
C ASP A 84 5.68 -7.22 3.18
N ILE A 85 6.91 -7.72 3.14
CA ILE A 85 7.30 -8.79 2.21
C ILE A 85 6.63 -10.13 2.58
N PRO A 86 6.72 -10.63 3.83
CA PRO A 86 6.02 -11.85 4.25
C PRO A 86 4.53 -11.83 3.94
N ASP A 87 3.83 -10.74 4.24
CA ASP A 87 2.40 -10.60 3.99
C ASP A 87 2.10 -10.61 2.48
N SER A 88 2.96 -9.96 1.68
CA SER A 88 2.82 -9.98 0.22
C SER A 88 3.01 -11.38 -0.35
N ILE A 89 3.92 -12.18 0.22
CA ILE A 89 4.13 -13.58 -0.17
C ILE A 89 2.91 -14.43 0.20
N ALA A 90 2.44 -14.33 1.44
CA ALA A 90 1.26 -15.05 1.91
C ALA A 90 0.01 -14.70 1.07
N HIS A 91 -0.15 -13.43 0.72
CA HIS A 91 -1.23 -12.97 -0.15
C HIS A 91 -1.16 -13.57 -1.56
N GLY A 92 0.05 -13.66 -2.14
CA GLY A 92 0.26 -14.33 -3.42
C GLY A 92 -0.06 -15.83 -3.38
N ILE A 93 0.30 -16.52 -2.29
CA ILE A 93 -0.05 -17.94 -2.08
C ILE A 93 -1.56 -18.11 -2.01
N ALA A 94 -2.26 -17.30 -1.20
CA ALA A 94 -3.71 -17.35 -1.08
C ALA A 94 -4.43 -17.10 -2.43
N ALA A 95 -3.92 -16.15 -3.23
CA ALA A 95 -4.45 -15.91 -4.57
C ALA A 95 -4.24 -17.14 -5.49
N ALA A 96 -3.08 -17.79 -5.43
CA ALA A 96 -2.80 -18.99 -6.23
C ALA A 96 -3.70 -20.17 -5.84
N GLU A 97 -3.89 -20.42 -4.54
CA GLU A 97 -4.82 -21.45 -4.04
C GLU A 97 -6.24 -21.20 -4.53
N ARG A 98 -6.71 -19.94 -4.45
CA ARG A 98 -8.05 -19.59 -4.91
C ARG A 98 -8.23 -19.72 -6.42
N VAL A 99 -7.19 -19.42 -7.21
CA VAL A 99 -7.20 -19.70 -8.66
C VAL A 99 -7.38 -21.18 -8.93
N MET A 100 -6.68 -22.06 -8.20
CA MET A 100 -6.82 -23.51 -8.36
C MET A 100 -8.26 -23.98 -8.11
N GLU A 101 -8.91 -23.49 -7.04
CA GLU A 101 -10.32 -23.81 -6.77
C GLU A 101 -11.28 -23.34 -7.87
N VAL A 102 -11.01 -22.17 -8.47
CA VAL A 102 -11.83 -21.65 -9.58
C VAL A 102 -11.65 -22.52 -10.83
N LEU A 103 -10.41 -22.92 -11.13
CA LEU A 103 -10.10 -23.77 -12.29
C LEU A 103 -10.69 -25.17 -12.16
N GLU A 104 -10.68 -25.77 -10.97
CA GLU A 104 -11.29 -27.08 -10.71
C GLU A 104 -12.81 -27.07 -10.95
N LYS A 105 -13.50 -25.96 -10.67
CA LYS A 105 -14.95 -25.84 -10.93
C LYS A 105 -15.31 -25.71 -12.41
N CYS A 106 -14.33 -25.44 -13.28
CA CYS A 106 -14.52 -25.36 -14.73
C CYS A 106 -14.33 -26.72 -15.45
N GLN A 107 -13.88 -27.76 -14.73
CA GLN A 107 -13.86 -29.15 -15.22
C GLN A 107 -15.20 -29.85 -14.99
#